data_AF-A0A8T6M1R1-F1
#
_entry.id   AF-A0A8T6M1R1-F1
#
_cell.length_a   1.000
_cell.length_b   1.000
_cell.length_c   1.000
_cell.angle_alpha   90.00
_cell.angle_beta   90.00
_cell.angle_gamma   90.00
#
_symmetry.space_group_name_H-M   'P 1'
#
loop_
_entity.id
_entity.type
_entity.pdbx_description
1 polymer ?
#
loop_
_entity_poly.entity_id
_entity_poly.type
_entity_poly.pdbx_seq_one_letter_code
_entity_poly.pdbx_strand_id
1 'polypeptide(L)'
;QGDLRKAITGLQVAAALDMKVSRELIYETSATAPPEALHQFLMACRDDGFHAARRRLRELLDKYGLAGTDFVNQLHRELYTADFLTEDAKLDMTEWMAEVDYRLVEGGGEQIQLDALTARLVTHLRA
;
A
#
# COMPACT_ATOMS: atom_id res chain seq x y z
N GLN A 1 6.69 12.51 -3.48
CA GLN A 1 8.10 12.83 -3.18
C GLN A 1 8.32 14.32 -3.41
N GLY A 2 9.30 14.95 -2.75
CA GLY A 2 9.66 16.36 -2.99
C GLY A 2 8.99 17.40 -2.07
N ASP A 3 8.26 16.98 -1.05
CA ASP A 3 7.68 17.87 -0.05
C ASP A 3 8.61 17.99 1.17
N LEU A 4 9.33 19.11 1.23
CA LEU A 4 10.25 19.42 2.34
C LEU A 4 9.52 19.49 3.69
N ARG A 5 8.27 19.94 3.71
CA ARG A 5 7.47 20.01 4.93
C ARG A 5 7.24 18.61 5.48
N LYS A 6 6.77 17.68 4.65
CA LYS A 6 6.60 16.27 5.05
C LYS A 6 7.91 15.64 5.53
N ALA A 7 9.02 15.93 4.86
CA ALA A 7 10.33 15.41 5.27
C ALA A 7 10.76 15.89 6.67
N ILE A 8 10.62 17.19 6.94
CA ILE A 8 10.95 17.77 8.25
C ILE A 8 10.02 17.20 9.33
N THR A 9 8.71 17.14 9.07
CA THR A 9 7.74 16.60 10.03
C THR A 9 8.03 15.13 10.36
N GLY A 10 8.30 14.29 9.35
CA GLY A 10 8.65 12.89 9.59
C GLY A 10 9.91 12.73 10.44
N LEU A 11 10.96 13.53 10.16
CA LEU A 11 12.19 13.51 10.96
C LEU A 11 11.96 13.98 12.40
N GLN A 12 11.17 15.04 12.60
CA GLN A 12 10.86 15.57 13.93
C GLN A 12 10.09 14.56 14.78
N VAL A 13 9.10 13.88 14.21
CA VAL A 13 8.33 12.85 14.90
C VAL A 13 9.22 11.66 15.26
N ALA A 14 10.04 11.19 14.33
CA ALA A 14 10.97 10.09 14.59
C ALA A 14 11.98 10.43 15.70
N ALA A 15 12.59 11.62 15.67
CA ALA A 15 13.54 12.07 16.68
C ALA A 15 12.90 12.31 18.06
N ALA A 16 11.58 12.53 18.13
CA ALA A 16 10.84 12.64 19.38
C ALA A 16 10.57 11.27 20.04
N LEU A 17 10.56 10.19 19.24
CA LEU A 17 10.32 8.82 19.72
C LEU A 17 11.60 8.09 20.12
N ASP A 18 12.69 8.28 19.37
CA ASP A 18 13.99 7.65 19.65
C ASP A 18 15.14 8.60 19.32
N MET A 19 16.24 8.53 20.10
CA MET A 19 17.45 9.29 19.81
C MET A 19 18.17 8.82 18.53
N LYS A 20 17.99 7.56 18.13
CA LYS A 20 18.56 6.97 16.92
C LYS A 20 17.48 6.81 15.85
N VAL A 21 17.43 7.77 14.93
CA VAL A 21 16.52 7.73 13.78
C VAL A 21 16.93 6.61 12.80
N SER A 22 16.04 5.64 12.60
CA SER A 22 16.23 4.52 11.67
C SER A 22 15.23 4.57 10.51
N ARG A 23 15.50 3.83 9.42
CA ARG A 23 14.59 3.75 8.25
C ARG A 23 13.22 3.19 8.64
N GLU A 24 13.19 2.17 9.51
CA GLU A 24 11.95 1.58 10.03
C GLU A 24 11.11 2.63 10.77
N LEU A 25 11.74 3.39 11.67
CA LEU A 25 11.07 4.43 12.45
C LEU A 25 10.50 5.55 11.56
N ILE A 26 11.19 5.89 10.47
CA ILE A 26 10.68 6.86 9.49
C ILE A 26 9.43 6.32 8.78
N TYR A 27 9.40 5.05 8.39
CA TYR A 27 8.23 4.46 7.74
C TYR A 27 7.01 4.41 8.67
N GLU A 28 7.20 3.97 9.91
CA GLU A 28 6.15 3.91 10.94
C GLU A 28 5.57 5.28 11.26
N THR A 29 6.39 6.33 11.28
CA THR A 29 5.96 7.69 11.66
C THR A 29 5.43 8.55 10.51
N SER A 30 5.69 8.16 9.26
CA SER A 30 5.31 8.94 8.07
C SER A 30 4.10 8.39 7.32
N ALA A 31 3.38 7.42 7.91
CA ALA A 31 2.30 6.71 7.25
C ALA A 31 2.71 6.20 5.85
N THR A 32 3.94 5.66 5.76
CA THR A 32 4.53 5.20 4.51
C THR A 32 4.94 3.75 4.66
N ALA A 33 4.33 2.87 3.88
CA ALA A 33 4.73 1.47 3.77
C ALA A 33 6.12 1.38 3.12
N PRO A 34 6.98 0.47 3.59
CA PRO A 34 8.19 0.11 2.88
C PRO A 34 7.85 -0.49 1.50
N PRO A 35 8.56 -0.11 0.42
CA PRO A 35 8.38 -0.70 -0.92
C PRO A 35 8.42 -2.23 -0.92
N GLU A 36 9.34 -2.79 -0.14
CA GLU A 36 9.52 -4.24 -0.01
C GLU A 36 8.27 -4.92 0.55
N ALA A 37 7.53 -4.23 1.42
CA ALA A 37 6.33 -4.72 2.05
C ALA A 37 5.09 -4.65 1.11
N LEU A 38 5.00 -3.58 0.30
CA LEU A 38 4.01 -3.47 -0.78
C LEU A 38 4.23 -4.53 -1.87
N HIS A 39 5.49 -4.75 -2.24
CA HIS A 39 5.87 -5.81 -3.17
C HIS A 39 5.48 -7.20 -2.65
N GLN A 40 5.70 -7.47 -1.36
CA GLN A 40 5.26 -8.71 -0.72
C GLN A 40 3.74 -8.87 -0.71
N PHE A 41 2.98 -7.79 -0.58
CA PHE A 41 1.52 -7.85 -0.73
C PHE A 41 1.14 -8.30 -2.16
N LEU A 42 1.75 -7.71 -3.19
CA LEU A 42 1.49 -8.08 -4.58
C LEU A 42 1.90 -9.53 -4.88
N MET A 43 3.03 -9.99 -4.35
CA MET A 43 3.45 -11.39 -4.42
C MET A 43 2.44 -12.32 -3.76
N ALA A 44 1.91 -11.97 -2.59
CA ALA A 44 0.89 -12.78 -1.93
C ALA A 44 -0.41 -12.86 -2.75
N CYS A 45 -0.79 -11.78 -3.45
CA CYS A 45 -1.93 -11.82 -4.35
C CYS A 45 -1.75 -12.86 -5.46
N ARG A 46 -0.54 -12.93 -6.03
CA ARG A 46 -0.17 -13.88 -7.08
C ARG A 46 -0.07 -15.32 -6.55
N ASP A 47 0.76 -15.54 -5.53
CA ASP A 47 1.23 -16.87 -5.18
C ASP A 47 0.41 -17.51 -4.05
N ASP A 48 0.04 -16.73 -3.04
CA ASP A 48 -0.52 -17.27 -1.78
C ASP A 48 -2.06 -17.23 -1.75
N GLY A 49 -2.67 -16.34 -2.54
CA GLY A 49 -4.12 -16.20 -2.68
C GLY A 49 -4.77 -15.28 -1.63
N PHE A 50 -6.09 -15.17 -1.72
CA PHE A 50 -6.85 -14.08 -1.07
C PHE A 50 -6.65 -13.97 0.44
N HIS A 51 -6.76 -15.07 1.18
CA HIS A 51 -6.66 -14.99 2.64
C HIS A 51 -5.27 -14.57 3.13
N ALA A 52 -4.21 -14.96 2.43
CA ALA A 52 -2.84 -14.57 2.76
C ALA A 52 -2.59 -13.11 2.40
N ALA A 53 -2.96 -12.70 1.18
CA ALA A 53 -2.87 -11.31 0.73
C ALA A 53 -3.65 -10.36 1.65
N ARG A 54 -4.87 -10.73 2.05
CA ARG A 54 -5.72 -9.97 2.97
C ARG A 54 -5.11 -9.82 4.37
N ARG A 55 -4.42 -10.85 4.88
CA ARG A 55 -3.69 -10.74 6.15
C ARG A 55 -2.55 -9.74 6.04
N ARG A 56 -1.73 -9.84 4.98
CA ARG A 56 -0.63 -8.89 4.72
C ARG A 56 -1.13 -7.46 4.57
N LEU A 57 -2.23 -7.25 3.84
CA LEU A 57 -2.87 -5.94 3.73
C LEU A 57 -3.15 -5.34 5.12
N ARG A 58 -3.85 -6.09 5.99
CA ARG A 58 -4.16 -5.60 7.34
C ARG A 58 -2.91 -5.32 8.17
N GLU A 59 -1.93 -6.22 8.12
CA GLU A 59 -0.65 -6.04 8.83
C GLU A 59 0.05 -4.75 8.37
N LEU A 60 0.00 -4.41 7.08
CA LEU A 60 0.56 -3.15 6.57
C LEU A 60 -0.20 -1.92 7.08
N LEU A 61 -1.53 -1.96 7.03
CA LEU A 61 -2.38 -0.86 7.51
C LEU A 61 -2.13 -0.61 9.00
N ASP A 62 -2.16 -1.68 9.80
CA ASP A 62 -2.03 -1.61 11.26
C ASP A 62 -0.61 -1.18 11.67
N LYS A 63 0.42 -1.78 11.07
CA LYS A 63 1.82 -1.51 11.45
C LYS A 63 2.27 -0.10 11.08
N TYR A 64 1.87 0.39 9.91
CA TYR A 64 2.32 1.69 9.40
C TYR A 64 1.25 2.78 9.54
N GLY A 65 0.13 2.50 10.20
CA GLY A 65 -0.95 3.46 10.43
C GLY A 65 -1.51 4.06 9.14
N LEU A 66 -1.63 3.25 8.09
CA LEU A 66 -2.02 3.73 6.76
C LEU A 66 -3.54 3.89 6.68
N ALA A 67 -3.99 5.03 6.18
CA ALA A 67 -5.34 5.14 5.65
C ALA A 67 -5.48 4.29 4.38
N GLY A 68 -6.68 3.80 4.07
CA GLY A 68 -6.89 3.02 2.85
C GLY A 68 -6.52 3.77 1.58
N THR A 69 -6.78 5.08 1.53
CA THR A 69 -6.38 5.95 0.41
C THR A 69 -4.86 6.04 0.27
N ASP A 70 -4.13 6.15 1.39
CA ASP A 70 -2.67 6.16 1.38
C ASP A 70 -2.11 4.83 0.89
N PHE A 71 -2.68 3.70 1.31
CA PHE A 71 -2.30 2.38 0.84
C PHE A 71 -2.48 2.25 -0.68
N VAL A 72 -3.66 2.59 -1.22
CA VAL A 72 -3.94 2.50 -2.67
C VAL A 72 -2.98 3.38 -3.46
N ASN A 73 -2.75 4.62 -3.03
CA ASN A 73 -1.83 5.53 -3.69
C ASN A 73 -0.38 5.06 -3.64
N GLN A 74 0.04 4.44 -2.54
CA GLN A 74 1.37 3.86 -2.39
C GLN A 74 1.55 2.61 -3.26
N LEU A 75 0.56 1.73 -3.26
CA LEU A 75 0.55 0.52 -4.07
C LEU A 75 0.57 0.82 -5.57
N HIS A 76 -0.20 1.82 -6.02
CA HIS A 76 -0.19 2.26 -7.42
C HIS A 76 1.20 2.70 -7.88
N ARG A 77 1.98 3.37 -7.03
CA ARG A 77 3.37 3.73 -7.35
C ARG A 77 4.27 2.50 -7.48
N GLU A 78 4.06 1.50 -6.62
CA GLU A 78 4.82 0.25 -6.60
C GLU A 78 4.52 -0.66 -7.82
N LEU A 79 3.39 -0.46 -8.52
CA LEU A 79 3.10 -1.23 -9.74
C LEU A 79 4.17 -1.07 -10.82
N TYR A 80 4.76 0.12 -10.93
CA TYR A 80 5.75 0.43 -11.95
C TYR A 80 7.14 -0.16 -11.66
N THR A 81 7.40 -0.55 -10.40
CA THR A 81 8.63 -1.24 -9.97
C THR A 81 8.44 -2.76 -9.89
N ALA A 82 7.22 -3.25 -10.06
CA ALA A 82 6.89 -4.66 -10.04
C ALA A 82 7.14 -5.33 -11.40
N ASP A 83 8.37 -5.72 -11.67
CA ASP A 83 8.81 -6.32 -12.95
C ASP A 83 8.09 -7.61 -13.34
N PHE A 84 7.48 -8.30 -12.37
CA PHE A 84 6.74 -9.55 -12.62
C PHE A 84 5.33 -9.31 -13.19
N LEU A 85 4.84 -8.07 -13.17
CA LEU A 85 3.55 -7.69 -13.74
C LEU A 85 3.71 -7.38 -15.23
N THR A 86 2.80 -7.93 -16.04
CA THR A 86 2.67 -7.54 -17.45
C THR A 86 2.12 -6.11 -17.55
N GLU A 87 2.33 -5.46 -18.69
CA GLU A 87 1.77 -4.13 -18.93
C GLU A 87 0.24 -4.14 -18.86
N ASP A 88 -0.42 -5.14 -19.44
CA ASP A 88 -1.88 -5.29 -19.37
C ASP A 88 -2.37 -5.41 -17.93
N ALA A 89 -1.68 -6.19 -17.09
CA ALA A 89 -2.03 -6.30 -15.68
C ALA A 89 -1.87 -4.96 -14.94
N LYS A 90 -0.81 -4.19 -15.23
CA LYS A 90 -0.64 -2.86 -14.65
C LYS A 90 -1.77 -1.91 -15.05
N LEU A 91 -2.25 -1.97 -16.31
CA LEU A 91 -3.37 -1.16 -16.77
C LEU A 91 -4.67 -1.51 -16.03
N ASP A 92 -5.03 -2.79 -15.98
CA ASP A 92 -6.23 -3.26 -15.28
C ASP A 92 -6.20 -2.90 -13.79
N MET A 93 -5.07 -3.12 -13.14
CA MET A 93 -4.86 -2.80 -11.73
C MET A 93 -4.98 -1.30 -11.47
N THR A 94 -4.48 -0.45 -12.38
CA THR A 94 -4.57 1.00 -12.26
C THR A 94 -6.02 1.47 -12.30
N GLU A 95 -6.84 0.92 -13.21
CA GLU A 95 -8.26 1.25 -13.29
C GLU A 95 -9.01 0.87 -12.01
N TRP A 96 -8.76 -0.34 -11.47
CA TRP A 96 -9.41 -0.77 -10.24
C TRP A 96 -8.97 0.03 -9.02
N MET A 97 -7.69 0.42 -8.95
CA MET A 97 -7.20 1.29 -7.89
C MET A 97 -7.85 2.68 -7.95
N ALA A 98 -8.04 3.24 -9.14
CA ALA A 98 -8.74 4.52 -9.30
C ALA A 98 -10.21 4.44 -8.84
N GLU A 99 -10.92 3.37 -9.19
CA GLU A 99 -12.30 3.15 -8.73
C GLU A 99 -12.39 3.02 -7.20
N VAL A 100 -11.44 2.31 -6.59
CA VAL A 100 -11.35 2.14 -5.14
C VAL A 100 -10.99 3.44 -4.45
N ASP A 101 -10.00 4.19 -4.96
CA ASP A 101 -9.61 5.50 -4.42
C ASP A 101 -10.80 6.47 -4.42
N TYR A 102 -11.53 6.56 -5.54
CA TYR A 102 -12.75 7.36 -5.64
C TYR A 102 -13.78 6.95 -4.57
N ARG A 103 -14.06 5.65 -4.43
CA ARG A 103 -15.03 5.16 -3.45
C ARG A 103 -14.60 5.42 -2.00
N LEU A 104 -13.31 5.35 -1.70
CA LEU A 104 -12.79 5.68 -0.38
C LEU A 104 -12.95 7.18 -0.08
N VAL A 105 -12.67 8.04 -1.06
CA VAL A 105 -12.85 9.49 -0.94
C VAL A 105 -14.33 9.87 -0.74
N GLU A 106 -15.27 9.17 -1.39
CA GLU A 106 -16.72 9.35 -1.21
C GLU A 106 -17.25 8.80 0.13
N GLY A 107 -16.38 8.29 1.02
CA GLY A 107 -16.76 7.76 2.33
C GLY A 107 -17.25 6.30 2.29
N GLY A 108 -16.91 5.56 1.24
CA GLY A 108 -17.13 4.12 1.16
C GLY A 108 -16.39 3.35 2.25
N GLY A 109 -16.95 2.20 2.65
CA GLY A 109 -16.38 1.37 3.72
C GLY A 109 -14.98 0.85 3.38
N GLU A 110 -13.96 1.37 4.06
CA GLU A 110 -12.54 1.12 3.77
C GLU A 110 -12.20 -0.37 3.68
N GLN A 111 -12.54 -1.13 4.71
CA GLN A 111 -12.24 -2.56 4.77
C GLN A 111 -12.84 -3.34 3.60
N ILE A 112 -14.08 -3.01 3.21
CA ILE A 112 -14.77 -3.71 2.11
C ILE A 112 -14.13 -3.36 0.77
N GLN A 113 -13.76 -2.09 0.55
CA GLN A 113 -13.14 -1.66 -0.70
C GLN A 113 -11.73 -2.26 -0.87
N LEU A 114 -10.93 -2.30 0.19
CA LEU A 114 -9.60 -2.90 0.14
C LEU A 114 -9.65 -4.43 0.01
N ASP A 115 -10.60 -5.09 0.66
CA ASP A 115 -10.87 -6.52 0.46
C ASP A 115 -11.31 -6.79 -0.99
N ALA A 116 -12.15 -5.94 -1.57
CA ALA A 116 -12.58 -6.05 -2.96
C ALA A 116 -11.42 -5.86 -3.96
N LEU A 117 -10.56 -4.86 -3.73
CA LEU A 117 -9.34 -4.67 -4.52
C LEU A 117 -8.47 -5.93 -4.46
N THR A 118 -8.19 -6.41 -3.25
CA THR A 118 -7.37 -7.62 -3.02
C THR A 118 -7.95 -8.82 -3.75
N ALA A 119 -9.27 -9.01 -3.73
CA ALA A 119 -9.94 -10.10 -4.44
C ALA A 119 -9.78 -9.99 -5.96
N ARG A 120 -9.91 -8.78 -6.53
CA ARG A 120 -9.67 -8.54 -7.97
C ARG A 120 -8.22 -8.85 -8.35
N LEU A 121 -7.25 -8.37 -7.58
CA LEU A 121 -5.82 -8.63 -7.81
C LEU A 121 -5.50 -10.12 -7.80
N VAL A 122 -5.97 -10.84 -6.78
CA VAL A 122 -5.74 -12.30 -6.65
C VAL A 122 -6.34 -13.06 -7.82
N THR A 123 -7.55 -12.70 -8.25
CA THR A 123 -8.23 -13.39 -9.34
C THR A 123 -7.51 -13.16 -10.67
N HIS A 124 -7.06 -11.93 -10.90
CA HIS A 124 -6.39 -11.55 -12.15
C HIS A 124 -4.96 -12.09 -12.25
N LEU A 125 -4.18 -12.04 -11.17
CA LEU A 125 -2.77 -12.47 -11.18
C LEU A 125 -2.57 -14.00 -11.15
N ARG A 126 -3.64 -14.74 -10.83
CA ARG A 126 -3.63 -16.21 -10.85
C ARG A 126 -4.24 -16.81 -12.11
N ALA A 127 -4.94 -16.01 -12.91
CA ALA A 127 -5.49 -16.42 -14.21
C ALA A 127 -4.37 -16.55 -15.25
#